data_AF-A0A9X4XGA7-F1
#
_entry.id   AF-A0A9X4XGA7-F1
#
_cell.length_a   1.000
_cell.length_b   1.000
_cell.length_c   1.000
_cell.angle_alpha   90.00
_cell.angle_beta   90.00
_cell.angle_gamma   90.00
#
_symmetry.space_group_name_H-M   'P 1'
#
loop_
_entity.id
_entity.type
_entity.pdbx_description
1 polymer ?
#
loop_
_entity_poly.entity_id
_entity_poly.type
_entity_poly.pdbx_seq_one_letter_code
_entity_poly.pdbx_strand_id
1 'polypeptide(L)' 'MKKNFREGRRDNYLFTFKDRRAENRTYETVTTDSEAYEMAKELEKCLKLDKVTIFRQYVEWHFIGEREDGELTI' A
#
# COMPACT_ATOMS: atom_id res chain seq x y z
N MET A 1 7.90 -33.21 5.34
CA MET A 1 7.04 -32.14 4.77
C MET A 1 7.91 -30.95 4.44
N LYS A 2 8.01 -30.58 3.16
CA LYS A 2 8.68 -29.34 2.75
C LYS A 2 7.68 -28.20 2.96
N LYS A 3 8.00 -27.24 3.81
CA LYS A 3 7.26 -25.97 3.88
C LYS A 3 7.61 -25.19 2.63
N ASN A 4 6.65 -25.01 1.73
CA ASN A 4 6.84 -24.16 0.56
C ASN A 4 6.76 -22.70 1.02
N PHE A 5 7.92 -22.15 1.34
CA PHE A 5 8.08 -20.74 1.69
C PHE A 5 8.27 -19.98 0.39
N ARG A 6 7.34 -19.08 0.07
CA ARG A 6 7.52 -18.11 -1.01
C ARG A 6 7.63 -16.74 -0.36
N GLU A 7 8.69 -16.03 -0.69
CA GLU A 7 8.91 -14.66 -0.23
C GLU A 7 8.63 -13.73 -1.40
N GLY A 8 7.84 -12.70 -1.15
CA GLY A 8 7.51 -11.66 -2.12
C GLY A 8 7.85 -10.30 -1.54
N ARG A 9 8.58 -9.48 -2.29
CA ARG A 9 8.78 -8.06 -1.98
C ARG A 9 7.80 -7.25 -2.80
N ARG A 10 6.97 -6.43 -2.15
CA ARG A 10 6.11 -5.48 -2.83
C ARG A 10 6.19 -4.13 -2.14
N ASP A 11 6.35 -3.08 -2.94
CA ASP A 11 6.37 -1.71 -2.42
C ASP A 11 4.95 -1.30 -2.02
N ASN A 12 4.82 -0.84 -0.78
CA ASN A 12 3.59 -0.26 -0.27
C ASN A 12 3.76 1.26 -0.17
N TYR A 13 2.69 2.01 -0.44
CA TYR A 13 2.71 3.46 -0.43
C TYR A 13 1.67 3.97 0.56
N LEU A 14 2.14 4.79 1.49
CA LEU A 14 1.34 5.44 2.51
C LEU A 14 1.13 6.91 2.13
N PHE A 15 -0.12 7.31 1.96
CA PHE A 15 -0.53 8.68 1.65
C PHE A 15 -1.09 9.32 2.91
N THR A 16 -0.49 10.43 3.35
CA THR A 16 -0.94 11.18 4.52
C THR A 16 -1.27 12.61 4.15
N PHE A 17 -2.43 13.10 4.56
CA PHE A 17 -2.88 14.48 4.33
C PHE A 17 -3.83 14.94 5.43
N LYS A 18 -4.05 16.25 5.52
CA LYS A 18 -5.11 16.84 6.38
C LYS A 18 -6.39 16.99 5.59
N ASP A 19 -7.49 16.47 6.10
CA ASP A 19 -8.79 16.71 5.50
C ASP A 19 -9.33 18.12 5.85
N ARG A 20 -10.54 18.44 5.36
CA ARG A 20 -11.18 19.75 5.58
C ARG A 20 -11.52 20.05 7.05
N ARG A 21 -11.49 19.05 7.93
CA ARG A 21 -11.69 19.19 9.37
C ARG A 21 -10.35 19.29 10.12
N ALA A 22 -9.25 19.42 9.38
CA ALA A 22 -7.88 19.41 9.89
C ALA A 22 -7.49 18.09 10.60
N GLU A 23 -8.24 17.01 10.37
CA GLU A 23 -7.88 15.68 10.86
C GLU A 23 -6.85 15.05 9.92
N ASN A 24 -5.87 14.37 10.50
CA ASN A 24 -4.91 13.61 9.70
C ASN A 24 -5.59 12.33 9.18
N ARG A 25 -5.54 12.14 7.86
CA ARG A 25 -5.99 10.93 7.17
C ARG A 25 -4.78 10.24 6.57
N THR A 26 -4.78 8.92 6.69
CA THR A 26 -3.73 8.07 6.14
C THR A 26 -4.37 6.93 5.36
N TYR A 27 -3.88 6.69 4.14
CA TYR A 27 -4.31 5.60 3.27
C TYR A 27 -3.09 4.82 2.79
N GLU A 28 -3.21 3.50 2.70
CA GLU A 28 -2.13 2.61 2.29
C GLU A 28 -2.56 1.84 1.05
N THR A 29 -1.66 1.72 0.06
CA THR A 29 -1.93 0.93 -1.16
C THR A 29 -0.65 0.46 -1.83
N VAL A 30 -0.79 -0.64 -2.56
CA VAL A 30 0.30 -1.32 -3.22
C VAL A 30 0.28 -1.01 -4.71
N THR A 31 1.26 -0.24 -5.18
CA THR A 31 1.30 0.34 -6.53
C THR A 31 2.76 0.55 -6.99
N THR A 32 2.99 1.23 -8.11
CA THR A 32 4.33 1.61 -8.58
C THR A 32 4.68 3.05 -8.16
N ASP A 33 5.96 3.42 -8.20
CA ASP A 33 6.40 4.81 -7.92
C ASP A 33 5.64 5.82 -8.80
N SER A 34 5.55 5.56 -10.11
CA SER A 34 4.86 6.44 -11.06
C SER A 34 3.38 6.60 -10.75
N GLU A 35 2.69 5.50 -10.46
CA GLU A 35 1.26 5.53 -10.12
C GLU A 35 1.03 6.23 -8.77
N ALA A 36 1.90 6.02 -7.78
CA ALA A 36 1.80 6.69 -6.49
C ALA A 36 1.89 8.22 -6.63
N TYR A 37 2.80 8.73 -7.46
CA TYR A 37 2.89 10.17 -7.72
C TYR A 37 1.64 10.73 -8.42
N GLU A 38 1.09 10.01 -9.41
CA GLU A 38 -0.15 10.45 -10.08
C GLU A 38 -1.37 10.40 -9.15
N MET A 39 -1.47 9.36 -8.31
CA MET A 39 -2.51 9.26 -7.28
C MET A 39 -2.46 10.43 -6.29
N ALA A 40 -1.27 10.84 -5.84
CA ALA A 40 -1.13 11.97 -4.93
C ALA A 40 -1.63 13.28 -5.57
N LYS A 41 -1.28 13.55 -6.83
CA LYS A 41 -1.76 14.73 -7.56
C LYS A 41 -3.28 14.72 -7.72
N GLU A 42 -3.85 13.56 -8.07
CA GLU A 42 -5.30 13.43 -8.21
C GLU A 42 -6.02 13.56 -6.86
N LEU A 43 -5.45 13.07 -5.75
CA LEU A 43 -5.98 13.28 -4.40
C LEU A 43 -5.98 14.77 -4.01
N GLU A 44 -4.86 15.47 -4.24
CA GLU A 44 -4.75 16.91 -3.99
C GLU A 44 -5.85 17.70 -4.73
N LYS A 45 -6.03 17.38 -6.01
CA LYS A 45 -7.05 18.01 -6.86
C LYS A 45 -8.48 17.67 -6.46
N CYS A 46 -8.79 16.38 -6.29
CA CYS A 46 -10.15 15.92 -6.00
C CYS A 46 -10.66 16.41 -4.64
N LEU A 47 -9.77 16.40 -3.63
CA LEU A 47 -10.13 16.75 -2.26
C LEU A 47 -9.89 18.24 -1.93
N LYS A 48 -9.22 18.98 -2.84
CA LYS A 48 -8.77 20.36 -2.66
C LYS A 48 -7.82 20.48 -1.47
N LEU A 49 -6.79 19.64 -1.46
CA LEU A 49 -5.78 19.59 -0.41
C LEU A 49 -4.60 20.48 -0.81
N ASP A 50 -3.96 21.12 0.17
CA ASP A 50 -2.73 21.87 -0.08
C ASP A 50 -1.56 20.94 -0.44
N LYS A 51 -1.54 19.74 0.17
CA LYS A 51 -0.47 18.77 -0.03
C LYS A 51 -0.88 17.36 0.44
N VAL A 52 -0.43 16.35 -0.30
CA VAL A 52 -0.37 14.95 0.13
C VAL A 52 1.10 14.55 0.34
N THR A 53 1.40 13.89 1.46
CA THR A 53 2.74 13.33 1.73
C THR A 53 2.73 11.84 1.44
N ILE A 54 3.72 11.35 0.69
CA ILE A 54 3.86 9.95 0.31
C ILE A 54 5.05 9.34 1.07
N PHE A 55 4.86 8.18 1.67
CA PHE A 55 5.94 7.35 2.21
C PHE A 55 5.96 6.02 1.46
N ARG A 56 7.12 5.65 0.92
CA ARG A 56 7.34 4.30 0.38
C ARG A 56 7.78 3.39 1.51
N GLN A 57 7.07 2.29 1.69
CA GLN A 57 7.34 1.26 2.66
C GLN A 57 7.71 -0.03 1.91
N TYR A 58 8.85 -0.62 2.29
CA TYR A 58 9.24 -1.93 1.80
C TYR A 58 8.61 -2.98 2.72
N VAL A 59 7.59 -3.69 2.23
CA VAL A 59 6.93 -4.75 2.98
C VAL A 59 7.36 -6.10 2.42
N GLU A 60 7.95 -6.93 3.27
CA GLU A 60 8.23 -8.33 2.97
C GLU A 60 7.04 -9.19 3.38
N TRP A 61 6.37 -9.76 2.39
CA TRP A 61 5.25 -10.67 2.64
C TRP A 61 5.78 -12.10 2.70
N HIS A 62 5.46 -12.76 3.81
CA HIS A 62 5.80 -14.16 4.06
C HIS A 62 4.52 -14.97 3.88
N PHE A 63 4.47 -15.84 2.87
CA PHE A 63 3.36 -16.78 2.71
C PHE A 63 3.50 -17.90 3.75
N ILE A 64 2.61 -17.92 4.76
CA ILE A 64 2.59 -18.97 5.79
C ILE A 64 1.55 -20.04 5.39
N GLY A 65 2.00 -21.07 4.67
CA GLY A 65 1.33 -22.37 4.56
C GLY A 65 0.70 -22.71 3.20
N GLU A 66 0.87 -23.96 2.79
CA GLU A 66 0.05 -24.62 1.76
C GLU A 66 -1.04 -25.46 2.44
N ARG A 67 -2.27 -25.38 1.93
CA ARG A 67 -3.30 -26.42 2.10
C ARG A 67 -3.29 -27.35 0.88
N GLU A 68 -3.72 -28.60 1.07
CA GLU A 68 -3.69 -29.69 0.07
C GLU A 68 -4.56 -29.42 -1.19
N ASP A 69 -5.42 -28.41 -1.17
CA ASP A 69 -6.35 -28.03 -2.25
C ASP A 69 -5.84 -26.88 -3.14
N GLY A 70 -4.68 -26.30 -2.84
CA GLY A 70 -4.02 -25.30 -3.69
C GLY A 70 -4.59 -23.88 -3.61
N GLU A 71 -5.55 -23.59 -2.72
CA GLU A 71 -6.02 -22.21 -2.49
C GLU A 71 -5.21 -21.51 -1.40
N LEU A 72 -4.67 -20.35 -1.76
CA LEU A 72 -3.95 -19.44 -0.86
C LEU A 72 -4.92 -18.80 0.13
N THR A 73 -4.73 -19.05 1.43
CA THR A 73 -5.44 -18.34 2.50
C THR A 73 -4.48 -17.33 3.15
N ILE A 74 -4.91 -16.07 3.27
CA ILE A 74 -4.22 -14.97 3.98
C ILE A 74 -4.38 -15.15 5.49
#